data_AF-A0A965Y712-F1
#
_entry.id   AF-A0A965Y712-F1
#
_cell.length_a   1.000
_cell.length_b   1.000
_cell.length_c   1.000
_cell.angle_alpha   90.00
_cell.angle_beta   90.00
_cell.angle_gamma   90.00
#
_symmetry.space_group_name_H-M   'P 1'
#
loop_
_entity.id
_entity.type
_entity.pdbx_description
1 polymer ?
#
loop_
_entity_poly.entity_id
_entity_poly.type
_entity_poly.pdbx_seq_one_letter_code
_entity_poly.pdbx_strand_id
1 'polypeptide(L)'
;MQVNKTRWSSYSIFYHIVWCPKYRRKVLDENVAKALKGLIAECCLSAGMELLAVETDTDHVHVFVSAPPRMSPAYIAGLLKGHTAKHLREKFPSLKTRCGKDSLWTRTYYVGTAGAVSKETILRYINECQGK
;
A
#
# COMPACT_ATOMS: atom_id res chain seq x y z
N MET A 1 -5.66 -15.27 15.28
CA MET A 1 -5.98 -14.46 14.09
C MET A 1 -6.25 -13.05 14.57
N GLN A 2 -5.49 -12.04 14.15
CA GLN A 2 -5.79 -10.65 14.53
C GLN A 2 -7.01 -10.20 13.73
N VAL A 3 -8.11 -9.94 14.42
CA VAL A 3 -9.39 -9.57 13.81
C VAL A 3 -9.71 -8.13 14.19
N ASN A 4 -9.70 -7.26 13.19
CA ASN A 4 -10.08 -5.87 13.31
C ASN A 4 -11.61 -5.74 13.19
N LYS A 5 -12.18 -4.65 13.73
CA LYS A 5 -13.63 -4.42 13.73
C LYS A 5 -13.98 -3.03 13.22
N THR A 6 -15.11 -2.95 12.53
CA THR A 6 -15.86 -1.72 12.29
C THR A 6 -17.23 -1.86 12.95
N ARG A 7 -18.08 -0.83 12.86
CA ARG A 7 -19.49 -0.92 13.32
C ARG A 7 -20.26 -2.08 12.66
N TRP A 8 -19.90 -2.45 11.43
CA TRP A 8 -20.69 -3.35 10.58
C TRP A 8 -19.95 -4.63 10.17
N SER A 9 -18.67 -4.78 10.53
CA SER A 9 -17.86 -5.91 10.07
C SER A 9 -16.73 -6.26 11.03
N SER A 10 -16.43 -7.55 11.13
CA SER A 10 -15.16 -8.06 11.64
C SER A 10 -14.32 -8.49 10.44
N TYR A 11 -13.04 -8.15 10.40
CA TYR A 11 -12.20 -8.36 9.22
C TYR A 11 -10.74 -8.67 9.59
N SER A 12 -10.09 -9.44 8.72
CA SER A 12 -8.65 -9.73 8.76
C SER A 12 -8.14 -9.60 7.34
N ILE A 13 -7.88 -8.35 6.92
CA ILE A 13 -7.50 -8.00 5.55
C ILE A 13 -6.14 -7.32 5.60
N PHE A 14 -5.18 -7.87 4.86
CA PHE A 14 -3.84 -7.31 4.73
C PHE A 14 -3.44 -7.28 3.26
N TYR A 15 -2.92 -6.13 2.82
CA TYR A 15 -2.49 -5.91 1.46
C TYR A 15 -0.99 -5.66 1.42
N HIS A 16 -0.30 -6.36 0.52
CA HIS A 16 1.04 -6.04 0.06
C HIS A 16 0.93 -5.26 -1.25
N ILE A 17 1.29 -3.98 -1.22
CA ILE A 17 1.20 -3.09 -2.38
C ILE A 17 2.62 -2.69 -2.77
N VAL A 18 2.92 -2.78 -4.07
CA VAL A 18 4.23 -2.41 -4.61
C VAL A 18 4.09 -1.49 -5.80
N TRP A 19 4.89 -0.44 -5.87
CA TRP A 19 4.98 0.41 -7.05
C TRP A 19 6.39 0.99 -7.23
N CYS A 20 6.65 1.51 -8.43
CA CYS A 20 7.95 2.05 -8.81
C CYS A 20 7.86 3.55 -9.14
N PRO A 21 8.94 4.33 -9.00
CA PRO A 21 9.09 5.60 -9.68
C PRO A 21 8.90 5.45 -11.19
N LYS A 22 8.42 6.51 -11.83
CA LYS A 22 8.21 6.56 -13.29
C LYS A 22 9.53 6.28 -14.00
N TYR A 23 9.47 5.42 -15.04
CA TYR A 23 10.65 4.88 -15.74
C TYR A 23 11.63 4.10 -14.86
N ARG A 24 11.17 3.62 -13.69
CA ARG A 24 11.98 2.86 -12.72
C ARG A 24 13.28 3.60 -12.35
N ARG A 25 13.21 4.92 -12.26
CA ARG A 25 14.36 5.76 -11.92
C ARG A 25 14.79 5.49 -10.48
N LYS A 26 16.09 5.38 -10.25
CA LYS A 26 16.71 5.25 -8.92
C LYS A 26 16.69 6.58 -8.16
N VAL A 27 15.51 7.02 -7.74
CA VAL A 27 15.27 8.33 -7.10
C VAL A 27 14.98 8.22 -5.60
N LEU A 28 14.81 7.00 -5.09
CA LEU A 28 14.56 6.75 -3.68
C LEU A 28 15.90 6.63 -2.94
N ASP A 29 16.65 7.74 -2.90
CA ASP A 29 17.81 7.86 -2.03
C ASP A 29 17.37 7.94 -0.55
N GLU A 30 18.33 7.92 0.37
CA GLU A 30 18.06 7.89 1.82
C GLU A 30 17.11 9.01 2.28
N ASN A 31 17.27 10.23 1.75
CA ASN A 31 16.46 11.38 2.15
C ASN A 31 15.04 11.28 1.59
N VAL A 32 14.91 10.89 0.32
CA VAL A 32 13.60 10.70 -0.33
C VAL A 32 12.86 9.52 0.28
N ALA A 33 13.55 8.41 0.55
CA ALA A 33 13.01 7.21 1.16
C ALA A 33 12.52 7.49 2.59
N LYS A 34 13.31 8.19 3.41
CA LYS A 34 12.89 8.57 4.78
C LYS A 34 11.64 9.44 4.77
N ALA A 35 11.58 10.42 3.87
CA ALA A 35 10.40 11.27 3.72
C ALA A 35 9.17 10.48 3.22
N LEU A 36 9.37 9.57 2.25
CA LEU A 36 8.33 8.69 1.72
C LEU A 36 7.70 7.83 2.81
N LYS A 37 8.53 7.17 3.63
CA LYS A 37 8.05 6.31 4.74
C LYS A 37 7.19 7.10 5.73
N GLY A 38 7.62 8.32 6.09
CA GLY A 38 6.85 9.22 6.96
C GLY A 38 5.49 9.62 6.37
N LEU A 39 5.46 10.01 5.09
CA LEU A 39 4.22 10.38 4.38
C LEU A 39 3.25 9.19 4.23
N ILE A 40 3.77 7.97 4.04
CA ILE A 40 2.93 6.77 3.99
C ILE A 40 2.30 6.53 5.37
N ALA A 41 3.07 6.62 6.44
CA ALA A 41 2.56 6.45 7.80
C ALA A 41 1.47 7.49 8.14
N GLU A 42 1.71 8.76 7.83
CA GLU A 42 0.74 9.85 8.00
C GLU A 42 -0.55 9.60 7.19
N CYS A 43 -0.41 9.21 5.93
CA CYS A 43 -1.54 8.92 5.05
C CYS A 43 -2.36 7.72 5.54
N CYS A 44 -1.69 6.66 6.02
CA CYS A 44 -2.36 5.51 6.62
C CYS A 44 -3.14 5.92 7.87
N LEU A 45 -2.50 6.64 8.79
CA LEU A 45 -3.13 7.09 10.03
C LEU A 45 -4.37 7.97 9.76
N SER A 46 -4.23 8.98 8.89
CA SER A 46 -5.32 9.89 8.54
C SER A 46 -6.49 9.20 7.83
N ALA A 47 -6.22 8.13 7.08
CA ALA A 47 -7.24 7.34 6.39
C ALA A 47 -7.89 6.24 7.25
N GLY A 48 -7.43 6.05 8.49
CA GLY A 48 -7.87 4.97 9.37
C GLY A 48 -7.40 3.58 8.89
N MET A 49 -6.24 3.53 8.26
CA MET A 49 -5.53 2.29 7.89
C MET A 49 -4.41 2.02 8.89
N GLU A 50 -4.13 0.74 9.14
CA GLU A 50 -3.01 0.32 9.97
C GLU A 50 -1.81 0.03 9.06
N LEU A 51 -0.72 0.77 9.22
CA LEU A 51 0.53 0.50 8.52
C LEU A 51 1.33 -0.55 9.31
N LEU A 52 1.54 -1.72 8.71
CA LEU A 52 2.25 -2.83 9.36
C LEU A 52 3.74 -2.77 9.05
N ALA A 53 4.10 -2.47 7.80
CA ALA A 53 5.48 -2.28 7.39
C ALA A 53 5.57 -1.42 6.12
N VAL A 54 6.69 -0.70 5.97
CA VAL A 54 7.04 -0.02 4.73
C VAL A 54 8.53 -0.12 4.49
N GLU A 55 8.89 -0.69 3.35
CA GLU A 55 10.28 -0.80 2.92
C GLU A 55 10.47 -0.29 1.51
N THR A 56 11.67 0.22 1.24
CA THR A 56 12.01 0.88 -0.03
C THR A 56 13.35 0.39 -0.49
N ASP A 57 13.44 0.04 -1.77
CA ASP A 57 14.70 -0.03 -2.49
C ASP A 57 14.86 1.27 -3.30
N THR A 58 15.97 1.41 -4.00
CA THR A 58 16.30 2.57 -4.84
C THR A 58 15.28 2.86 -5.94
N ASP A 59 14.55 1.84 -6.43
CA ASP A 59 13.65 1.92 -7.58
C ASP A 59 12.22 1.38 -7.36
N HIS A 60 11.85 0.99 -6.13
CA HIS A 60 10.50 0.57 -5.80
C HIS A 60 10.22 0.65 -4.29
N VAL A 61 8.94 0.64 -3.94
CA VAL A 61 8.46 0.67 -2.55
C VAL A 61 7.48 -0.47 -2.31
N HIS A 62 7.64 -1.12 -1.16
CA HIS A 62 6.75 -2.13 -0.62
C HIS A 62 5.98 -1.54 0.58
N VAL A 63 4.66 -1.67 0.56
CA VAL A 63 3.79 -1.29 1.67
C VAL A 63 2.99 -2.51 2.10
N PHE A 64 3.01 -2.78 3.39
CA PHE A 64 2.16 -3.78 4.03
C PHE A 64 1.17 -3.07 4.96
N VAL A 65 -0.13 -3.16 4.63
CA VAL A 65 -1.17 -2.34 5.26
C VAL A 65 -2.44 -3.16 5.51
N SER A 66 -3.08 -2.95 6.66
CA SER A 66 -4.46 -3.40 6.91
C SER A 66 -5.43 -2.25 6.71
N ALA A 67 -6.54 -2.50 6.03
CA ALA A 67 -7.53 -1.49 5.72
C ALA A 67 -8.96 -2.03 5.90
N PRO A 68 -9.92 -1.17 6.31
CA PRO A 68 -11.33 -1.55 6.40
C PRO A 68 -11.90 -2.06 5.07
N PRO A 69 -12.86 -3.01 5.07
CA PRO A 69 -13.41 -3.62 3.85
C PRO A 69 -14.04 -2.65 2.84
N ARG A 70 -14.43 -1.45 3.29
CA ARG A 70 -14.97 -0.39 2.43
C ARG A 70 -13.91 0.23 1.50
N MET A 71 -12.62 0.05 1.80
CA MET A 71 -11.53 0.59 1.00
C MET A 71 -11.07 -0.45 -0.01
N SER A 72 -11.29 -0.16 -1.30
CA SER A 72 -10.80 -1.04 -2.37
C SER A 72 -9.28 -0.99 -2.48
N PRO A 73 -8.61 -2.08 -2.91
CA PRO A 73 -7.17 -2.08 -3.13
C PRO A 73 -6.69 -0.95 -4.05
N ALA A 74 -7.47 -0.66 -5.10
CA ALA A 74 -7.19 0.42 -6.03
C ALA A 74 -7.28 1.81 -5.39
N TYR A 75 -8.26 2.01 -4.49
CA TYR A 75 -8.37 3.25 -3.74
C TYR A 75 -7.17 3.46 -2.81
N ILE A 76 -6.76 2.41 -2.09
CA ILE A 76 -5.59 2.47 -1.18
C ILE A 76 -4.32 2.83 -1.97
N ALA A 77 -4.05 2.12 -3.08
CA ALA A 77 -2.88 2.39 -3.90
C ALA A 77 -2.91 3.80 -4.50
N GLY A 78 -4.08 4.26 -4.98
CA GLY A 78 -4.25 5.61 -5.52
C GLY A 78 -4.02 6.70 -4.47
N LEU A 79 -4.56 6.50 -3.27
CA LEU A 79 -4.42 7.43 -2.14
C LEU A 79 -2.95 7.57 -1.73
N LEU A 80 -2.27 6.46 -1.46
CA LEU A 80 -0.85 6.46 -1.05
C LEU A 80 0.05 7.06 -2.13
N LYS A 81 -0.11 6.63 -3.39
CA LYS A 81 0.70 7.14 -4.51
C LYS A 81 0.44 8.62 -4.76
N GLY A 82 -0.81 9.08 -4.72
CA GLY A 82 -1.18 10.48 -4.91
C GLY A 82 -0.63 11.38 -3.82
N HIS A 83 -0.87 11.01 -2.56
CA HIS A 83 -0.40 11.76 -1.38
C HIS A 83 1.13 11.89 -1.39
N THR A 84 1.85 10.78 -1.59
CA THR A 84 3.32 10.79 -1.59
C THR A 84 3.90 11.51 -2.80
N ALA A 85 3.33 11.36 -4.00
CA ALA A 85 3.81 12.05 -5.20
C ALA A 85 3.73 13.58 -5.05
N LYS A 86 2.66 14.09 -4.46
CA LYS A 86 2.51 15.53 -4.25
C LYS A 86 3.60 16.06 -3.31
N HIS A 87 3.63 15.56 -2.08
CA HIS A 87 4.49 16.10 -1.03
C HIS A 87 5.99 15.88 -1.31
N LEU A 88 6.38 14.72 -1.88
CA LEU A 88 7.78 14.50 -2.24
C LEU A 88 8.25 15.43 -3.35
N ARG A 89 7.41 15.74 -4.33
CA ARG A 89 7.80 16.64 -5.44
C ARG A 89 7.82 18.11 -5.01
N GLU A 90 7.06 18.48 -3.98
CA GLU A 90 7.15 19.79 -3.33
C GLU A 90 8.46 19.89 -2.52
N LYS A 91 8.76 18.87 -1.71
CA LYS A 91 9.96 18.83 -0.86
C LYS A 91 11.27 18.64 -1.64
N PHE A 92 11.25 17.89 -2.73
CA PHE A 92 12.43 17.56 -3.55
C PHE A 92 12.19 17.95 -5.02
N PRO A 93 12.41 19.22 -5.40
CA PRO A 93 12.16 19.70 -6.77
C PRO A 93 12.91 18.92 -7.87
N SER A 94 14.07 18.33 -7.54
CA SER A 94 14.85 17.47 -8.44
C SER A 94 14.07 16.25 -8.95
N LEU A 95 13.04 15.79 -8.22
CA LEU A 95 12.18 14.70 -8.68
C LEU A 95 11.35 15.10 -9.92
N LYS A 96 11.01 16.39 -10.08
CA LYS A 96 10.26 16.88 -11.25
C LYS A 96 11.09 16.80 -12.54
N THR A 97 12.40 17.00 -12.45
CA THR A 97 13.28 16.89 -13.62
C THR A 97 13.62 15.43 -13.93
N ARG A 98 13.82 14.58 -12.91
CA ARG A 98 14.21 13.17 -13.09
C ARG A 98 13.06 12.24 -13.53
N CYS A 99 11.85 12.44 -13.01
CA CYS A 99 10.68 11.61 -13.32
C CYS A 99 9.69 12.27 -14.29
N GLY A 100 9.86 13.56 -14.58
CA GLY A 100 8.98 14.35 -15.44
C GLY A 100 8.01 15.24 -14.65
N LYS A 101 7.38 16.18 -15.37
CA LYS A 101 6.53 17.22 -14.79
C LYS A 101 5.16 16.69 -14.33
N ASP A 102 4.71 15.55 -14.81
CA ASP A 102 3.33 15.11 -14.56
C ASP A 102 3.19 14.11 -13.40
N SER A 103 4.13 13.18 -13.23
CA SER A 103 4.02 12.12 -12.21
C SER A 103 5.37 11.66 -11.68
N LEU A 104 5.43 11.36 -10.37
CA LEU A 104 6.56 10.68 -9.73
C LEU A 104 6.51 9.17 -9.95
N TRP A 105 5.32 8.56 -9.86
CA TRP A 105 5.14 7.11 -9.88
C TRP A 105 4.70 6.60 -11.25
N THR A 106 4.91 5.30 -11.50
CA THR A 106 4.23 4.59 -12.59
C THR A 106 2.71 4.60 -12.39
N ARG A 107 1.94 4.43 -13.47
CA ARG A 107 0.47 4.28 -13.35
C ARG A 107 0.10 2.96 -12.68
N THR A 108 0.79 1.89 -13.05
CA THR A 108 0.60 0.54 -12.53
C THR A 108 1.12 0.37 -11.10
N TYR A 109 0.63 -0.66 -10.43
CA TYR A 109 1.09 -1.13 -9.12
C TYR A 109 0.77 -2.63 -9.03
N TYR A 110 1.49 -3.34 -8.18
CA TYR A 110 1.16 -4.70 -7.77
C TYR A 110 0.34 -4.64 -6.47
N VAL A 111 -0.60 -5.56 -6.32
CA VAL A 111 -1.26 -5.83 -5.05
C VAL A 111 -1.47 -7.33 -4.85
N GLY A 112 -1.09 -7.80 -3.67
CA GLY A 112 -1.36 -9.16 -3.19
C GLY A 112 -2.00 -9.11 -1.81
N THR A 113 -2.84 -10.09 -1.48
CA THR A 113 -3.36 -10.26 -0.13
C THR A 113 -2.45 -11.17 0.68
N ALA A 114 -2.25 -10.86 1.95
CA ALA A 114 -1.63 -11.78 2.90
C ALA A 114 -2.69 -12.27 3.88
N GLY A 115 -2.86 -13.60 3.96
CA GLY A 115 -3.79 -14.24 4.89
C GLY A 115 -3.05 -15.27 5.73
N ALA A 116 -3.42 -15.37 7.01
CA ALA A 116 -2.93 -16.43 7.89
C ALA A 116 -3.48 -17.82 7.51
N VAL A 117 -4.58 -17.85 6.74
CA VAL A 117 -5.25 -19.07 6.29
C VAL A 117 -5.06 -19.20 4.79
N SER A 118 -4.60 -20.36 4.35
CA SER A 118 -4.41 -20.63 2.92
C SER A 118 -5.75 -20.69 2.18
N LYS A 119 -5.73 -20.41 0.88
CA LYS A 119 -6.89 -20.53 0.01
C LYS A 119 -7.51 -21.93 0.11
N GLU A 120 -6.68 -22.96 0.11
CA GLU A 120 -7.08 -24.37 0.17
C GLU A 120 -7.79 -24.68 1.48
N THR A 121 -7.33 -24.09 2.59
CA THR A 121 -7.93 -24.28 3.91
C THR A 121 -9.31 -23.62 3.99
N ILE A 122 -9.47 -22.41 3.43
CA ILE A 122 -10.78 -21.74 3.34
C ILE A 122 -11.75 -22.55 2.45
N LEU A 123 -11.28 -23.04 1.31
CA LEU A 123 -12.10 -23.85 0.40
C LEU A 123 -12.58 -25.14 1.06
N ARG A 124 -11.68 -25.85 1.76
CA ARG A 124 -12.03 -27.04 2.54
C ARG A 124 -13.09 -26.71 3.59
N TYR A 125 -12.87 -25.65 4.39
CA TYR A 125 -13.85 -25.22 5.40
C TYR A 125 -15.23 -24.95 4.79
N ILE A 126 -15.30 -24.23 3.67
CA ILE A 126 -16.58 -23.94 3.00
C ILE A 126 -17.26 -25.23 2.51
N ASN A 127 -16.51 -26.15 1.91
CA ASN A 127 -17.06 -27.42 1.41
C ASN A 127 -17.54 -28.33 2.54
N GLU A 128 -16.83 -28.36 3.66
CA GLU A 128 -17.22 -29.11 4.87
C GLU A 128 -18.41 -28.48 5.59
N CYS A 129 -18.64 -27.17 5.45
CA CYS A 129 -19.81 -26.47 5.99
C CYS A 129 -21.09 -26.71 5.17
N GLN A 130 -21.02 -27.28 3.96
CA GLN A 130 -22.21 -27.70 3.22
C GLN A 130 -22.64 -29.11 3.65
N GLY A 131 -23.46 -29.19 4.70
CA GLY A 131 -24.13 -30.45 5.09
C GLY A 131 -24.20 -30.69 6.59
N LYS A 132 -25.09 -29.95 7.27
CA LYS A 132 -25.92 -30.43 8.39
C LYS A 132 -27.28 -29.74 8.31
#